data_AF-A0A8S4B7I4-F1
#
_entry.id   AF-A0A8S4B7I4-F1
#
_cell.length_a   1.000
_cell.length_b   1.000
_cell.length_c   1.000
_cell.angle_alpha   90.00
_cell.angle_beta   90.00
_cell.angle_gamma   90.00
#
_symmetry.space_group_name_H-M   'P 1'
#
loop_
_entity.id
_entity.type
_entity.pdbx_description
1 polymer ?
#
loop_
_entity_poly.entity_id
_entity_poly.type
_entity_poly.pdbx_seq_one_letter_code
_entity_poly.pdbx_strand_id
1 'polypeptide(L)'
;MQDGSEPYGARYIGSMVADVHRTLMYGGIFLYPGNEKSPQGKGNPMAFIMEQAGGLASTGLQDILDIQPQSLHQRAPVAMGSAEDVLEYVAICKKHAKK
;
A
#
# COMPACT_ATOMS: atom_id res chain seq x y z
N MET A 1 -5.26 6.14 -19.10
CA MET A 1 -3.79 6.07 -19.13
C MET A 1 -3.41 5.70 -20.55
N GLN A 2 -2.60 6.55 -21.18
CA GLN A 2 -2.40 6.60 -22.63
C GLN A 2 -0.91 6.91 -22.87
N ASP A 3 -0.05 6.06 -22.32
CA ASP A 3 1.41 6.12 -22.36
C ASP A 3 2.03 4.98 -23.20
N GLY A 4 1.19 4.09 -23.76
CA GLY A 4 1.62 3.03 -24.69
C GLY A 4 2.44 1.90 -24.04
N SER A 5 2.56 1.91 -22.71
CA SER A 5 3.17 0.86 -21.90
C SER A 5 2.24 -0.37 -21.79
N GLU A 6 2.83 -1.55 -21.58
CA GLU A 6 2.03 -2.77 -21.35
C GLU A 6 1.29 -2.70 -20.01
N PRO A 7 0.03 -3.15 -19.94
CA PRO A 7 -0.71 -3.17 -18.68
C PRO A 7 -0.05 -4.05 -17.62
N TYR A 8 -0.14 -3.63 -16.35
CA TYR A 8 0.31 -4.43 -15.22
C TYR A 8 -0.39 -5.78 -15.13
N GLY A 9 0.40 -6.83 -14.85
CA GLY A 9 -0.13 -8.16 -14.50
C GLY A 9 -0.75 -8.18 -13.09
N ALA A 10 -2.05 -8.44 -12.99
CA ALA A 10 -2.73 -8.52 -11.70
C ALA A 10 -2.46 -9.85 -10.98
N ARG A 11 -2.15 -9.80 -9.68
CA ARG A 11 -2.00 -10.97 -8.80
C ARG A 11 -2.56 -10.67 -7.41
N TYR A 12 -3.37 -11.60 -6.89
CA TYR A 12 -3.94 -11.51 -5.55
C TYR A 12 -4.09 -12.93 -4.99
N ILE A 13 -3.21 -13.32 -4.06
CA ILE A 13 -3.22 -14.65 -3.42
C ILE A 13 -4.24 -14.68 -2.28
N GLY A 14 -4.50 -13.52 -1.63
CA GLY A 14 -5.40 -13.42 -0.49
C GLY A 14 -4.72 -13.72 0.86
N SER A 15 -3.43 -14.05 0.82
CA SER A 15 -2.56 -14.06 2.00
C SER A 15 -1.59 -12.89 1.90
N MET A 16 -1.72 -11.97 2.85
CA MET A 16 -0.90 -10.76 2.89
C MET A 16 0.60 -11.07 2.88
N VAL A 17 1.04 -12.10 3.60
CA VAL A 17 2.47 -12.48 3.64
C VAL A 17 2.93 -12.94 2.26
N ALA A 18 2.14 -13.76 1.56
CA ALA A 18 2.50 -14.27 0.24
C ALA A 18 2.51 -13.16 -0.82
N ASP A 19 1.52 -12.25 -0.77
CA ASP A 19 1.45 -11.13 -1.69
C ASP A 19 2.58 -10.12 -1.45
N VAL A 20 2.87 -9.76 -0.20
CA VAL A 20 3.98 -8.85 0.13
C VAL A 20 5.34 -9.46 -0.20
N HIS A 21 5.55 -10.75 0.07
CA HIS A 21 6.80 -11.42 -0.30
C HIS A 21 7.02 -11.39 -1.82
N ARG A 22 5.97 -11.58 -2.61
CA ARG A 22 6.04 -11.45 -4.07
C ARG A 22 6.38 -10.02 -4.49
N THR A 23 5.71 -9.02 -3.91
CA THR A 23 5.98 -7.60 -4.19
C THR A 23 7.41 -7.23 -3.85
N LEU A 24 7.97 -7.79 -2.78
CA LEU A 24 9.37 -7.58 -2.40
C LEU A 24 10.35 -8.16 -3.42
N MET A 25 10.04 -9.33 -4.00
CA MET A 25 10.95 -10.04 -4.91
C MET A 25 10.84 -9.58 -6.37
N TYR A 26 9.63 -9.25 -6.83
CA TYR A 26 9.36 -8.94 -8.23
C TYR A 26 8.98 -7.47 -8.47
N GLY A 27 8.91 -6.66 -7.42
CA GLY A 27 8.43 -5.29 -7.52
C GLY A 27 6.91 -5.21 -7.72
N GLY A 28 6.45 -4.04 -8.17
CA GLY A 28 5.04 -3.68 -8.23
C GLY A 28 4.50 -3.16 -6.90
N ILE A 29 3.18 -3.20 -6.76
CA ILE A 29 2.45 -2.64 -5.61
C ILE A 29 1.44 -3.65 -5.02
N PHE A 30 1.36 -3.68 -3.69
CA PHE A 30 0.31 -4.35 -2.93
C PHE A 30 -0.63 -3.31 -2.34
N LEU A 31 -1.94 -3.50 -2.54
CA LEU A 31 -2.98 -2.58 -2.08
C LEU A 31 -3.99 -3.30 -1.19
N TYR A 32 -4.27 -2.70 -0.03
CA TYR A 32 -5.36 -3.05 0.86
C TYR A 32 -6.00 -1.76 1.40
N PRO A 33 -6.74 -1.03 0.54
CA PRO A 33 -7.36 0.22 0.92
C PRO A 33 -8.54 0.00 1.87
N GLY A 34 -8.96 1.08 2.54
CA GLY A 34 -10.21 1.10 3.28
C GLY A 34 -11.38 0.99 2.30
N ASN A 35 -12.44 0.29 2.72
CA ASN A 35 -13.71 0.23 1.99
C ASN A 35 -14.88 0.58 2.93
N GLU A 36 -16.09 0.72 2.40
CA GLU A 36 -17.28 1.11 3.19
C GLU A 36 -17.52 0.21 4.42
N LYS A 37 -17.23 -1.09 4.30
CA LYS A 37 -17.40 -2.07 5.39
C LYS A 37 -16.24 -2.11 6.37
N SER A 38 -15.08 -1.58 5.99
CA SER A 38 -13.83 -1.62 6.74
C SER A 38 -12.97 -0.42 6.37
N PRO A 39 -13.35 0.79 6.83
CA PRO A 39 -12.68 2.04 6.45
C PRO A 39 -11.23 2.09 6.94
N GLN A 40 -10.89 1.29 7.96
CA GLN A 40 -9.58 1.25 8.59
C GLN A 40 -8.65 0.15 8.04
N GLY A 41 -8.97 -0.66 7.03
CA GLY A 41 -8.00 -1.62 6.46
C GLY A 41 -7.46 -2.69 7.43
N LYS A 42 -6.16 -3.00 7.43
CA LYS A 42 -5.45 -3.96 8.34
C LYS A 42 -4.09 -3.39 8.78
N GLY A 43 -3.75 -3.47 10.06
CA GLY A 43 -2.46 -2.99 10.59
C GLY A 43 -1.29 -3.88 10.15
N ASN A 44 -0.15 -3.28 9.76
CA ASN A 44 0.88 -3.98 8.99
C ASN A 44 2.32 -3.83 9.53
N PRO A 45 2.84 -4.82 10.28
CA PRO A 45 4.28 -4.92 10.57
C PRO A 45 5.14 -5.08 9.30
N MET A 46 4.54 -5.46 8.17
CA MET A 46 5.25 -5.61 6.89
C MET A 46 5.72 -4.28 6.28
N ALA A 47 5.17 -3.13 6.71
CA ALA A 47 5.61 -1.82 6.24
C ALA A 47 7.10 -1.59 6.55
N PHE A 48 7.55 -1.99 7.74
CA PHE A 48 8.95 -1.89 8.12
C PHE A 48 9.87 -2.67 7.18
N ILE A 49 9.50 -3.91 6.85
CA ILE A 49 10.28 -4.74 5.94
C ILE A 49 10.37 -4.11 4.55
N MET A 50 9.27 -3.55 4.06
CA MET A 50 9.23 -2.90 2.74
C MET A 50 10.14 -1.67 2.69
N GLU A 51 10.10 -0.81 3.71
CA GLU A 51 10.95 0.38 3.77
C GLU A 51 12.43 0.03 3.92
N GLN A 52 12.77 -0.99 4.73
CA GLN A 52 14.15 -1.47 4.83
C GLN A 52 14.67 -2.07 3.52
N ALA A 53 13.79 -2.52 2.64
CA ALA A 53 14.15 -2.99 1.30
C ALA A 53 14.22 -1.87 0.25
N GLY A 54 14.05 -0.60 0.65
CA GLY A 54 14.04 0.56 -0.26
C GLY A 54 12.71 0.80 -0.97
N GLY A 55 11.65 0.09 -0.58
CA GLY A 55 10.29 0.36 -1.01
C GLY A 55 9.61 1.44 -0.15
N LEU A 56 8.32 1.65 -0.39
CA LEU A 56 7.50 2.56 0.41
C LEU A 56 6.25 1.86 0.95
N ALA A 57 5.72 2.36 2.06
CA ALA A 57 4.48 1.91 2.65
C ALA A 57 3.65 3.10 3.17
N SER A 58 2.48 3.34 2.58
CA SER A 58 1.63 4.49 2.88
C SER A 58 0.16 4.10 3.03
N THR A 59 -0.59 4.89 3.79
CA THR A 59 -2.06 4.86 3.84
C THR A 59 -2.71 5.53 2.61
N GLY A 60 -1.90 6.18 1.78
CA GLY A 60 -2.34 7.08 0.72
C GLY A 60 -2.30 8.56 1.14
N LEU A 61 -2.30 8.84 2.45
CA LEU A 61 -2.25 10.20 3.01
C LEU A 61 -1.05 10.42 3.93
N GLN A 62 -0.68 9.40 4.70
CA GLN A 62 0.41 9.39 5.66
C GLN A 62 1.18 8.07 5.57
N ASP A 63 2.48 8.11 5.81
CA ASP A 63 3.35 6.93 5.83
C ASP A 63 3.03 6.02 7.02
N ILE A 64 3.11 4.70 6.81
CA ILE A 64 2.59 3.72 7.78
C ILE A 64 3.38 3.73 9.08
N LEU A 65 4.70 3.88 9.01
CA LEU A 65 5.56 3.87 10.20
C LEU A 65 5.46 5.16 11.04
N ASP A 66 4.93 6.24 10.48
CA ASP A 66 4.72 7.51 11.20
C ASP A 66 3.39 7.55 11.98
N ILE A 67 2.53 6.53 11.82
CA ILE A 67 1.24 6.48 12.50
C ILE A 67 1.46 6.13 13.98
N GLN A 68 1.15 7.06 14.87
CA GLN A 68 1.05 6.80 16.30
C GLN A 68 -0.27 6.04 16.59
N PRO A 69 -0.22 4.76 17.01
CA PRO A 69 -1.43 3.98 17.26
C PRO A 69 -2.16 4.46 18.53
N GLN A 70 -3.48 4.56 18.44
CA GLN A 70 -4.39 4.89 19.54
C GLN A 70 -4.97 3.63 20.24
N SER A 71 -4.83 2.45 19.62
CA SER A 71 -5.32 1.17 20.16
C SER A 71 -4.49 -0.02 19.65
N LEU A 72 -4.38 -1.08 20.46
CA LEU A 72 -3.66 -2.32 20.12
C LEU A 72 -4.19 -3.00 18.85
N HIS A 73 -5.49 -2.87 18.57
CA HIS A 73 -6.14 -3.49 17.41
C HIS A 73 -6.49 -2.48 16.32
N GLN A 74 -5.86 -1.30 16.35
CA GLN A 74 -6.04 -0.31 15.30
C GLN A 74 -5.62 -0.88 13.95
N ARG A 75 -6.42 -0.61 12.93
CA ARG A 75 -6.15 -0.99 11.55
C ARG A 75 -5.82 0.27 10.76
N ALA A 76 -5.04 0.12 9.69
CA ALA A 76 -4.85 1.19 8.71
C ALA A 76 -5.06 0.65 7.28
N PRO A 77 -5.58 1.46 6.34
CA PRO A 77 -5.44 1.17 4.92
C PRO A 77 -3.96 1.15 4.56
N VAL A 78 -3.56 0.33 3.59
CA VAL A 78 -2.14 0.16 3.29
C VAL A 78 -1.89 -0.07 1.81
N ALA A 79 -0.96 0.70 1.27
CA ALA A 79 -0.34 0.54 -0.02
C ALA A 79 1.16 0.38 0.21
N MET A 80 1.77 -0.68 -0.30
CA MET A 80 3.22 -0.89 -0.14
C MET A 80 3.83 -1.57 -1.35
N GLY A 81 5.10 -1.32 -1.62
CA GLY A 81 5.81 -1.91 -2.74
C GLY A 81 6.91 -1.01 -3.27
N SER A 82 7.10 -1.07 -4.58
CA SER A 82 8.08 -0.26 -5.30
C SER A 82 7.77 1.23 -5.12
N ALA A 83 8.80 2.03 -4.88
CA ALA A 83 8.63 3.43 -4.49
C ALA A 83 7.84 4.24 -5.52
N GLU A 84 8.13 4.04 -6.81
CA GLU A 84 7.46 4.75 -7.91
C GLU A 84 5.96 4.46 -7.96
N ASP A 85 5.57 3.18 -7.90
CA ASP A 85 4.16 2.76 -7.92
C ASP A 85 3.38 3.30 -6.70
N VAL A 86 4.01 3.25 -5.52
CA VAL A 86 3.38 3.75 -4.28
C VAL A 86 3.22 5.26 -4.33
N LEU A 87 4.20 6.00 -4.86
CA LEU A 87 4.10 7.46 -5.04
C LEU A 87 3.01 7.85 -6.03
N GLU A 88 2.86 7.09 -7.13
CA GLU A 88 1.75 7.29 -8.06
C GLU A 88 0.40 7.10 -7.36
N TYR A 89 0.25 6.01 -6.61
CA TYR A 89 -0.96 5.76 -5.81
C TYR A 89 -1.24 6.88 -4.82
N VAL A 90 -0.23 7.35 -4.07
CA VAL A 90 -0.35 8.46 -3.11
C VAL A 90 -0.74 9.77 -3.82
N ALA A 91 -0.19 10.04 -5.01
CA ALA A 91 -0.56 11.22 -5.79
C ALA A 91 -2.04 11.19 -6.20
N ILE A 92 -2.55 10.03 -6.60
CA ILE A 92 -3.98 9.82 -6.89
C ILE A 92 -4.82 10.04 -5.62
N CYS A 93 -4.43 9.43 -4.50
CA CYS A 93 -5.12 9.62 -3.22
C CYS A 93 -5.19 11.10 -2.83
N LYS A 94 -4.07 11.83 -2.90
CA LYS A 94 -4.02 13.27 -2.58
C LYS A 94 -4.88 14.11 -3.53
N LYS A 95 -4.88 13.79 -4.82
CA LYS A 95 -5.71 14.47 -5.83
C LYS A 95 -7.20 14.31 -5.55
N HIS A 96 -7.61 13.16 -5.03
CA HIS A 96 -9.01 12.83 -4.76
C HIS A 96 -9.42 12.92 -3.28
N ALA A 97 -8.51 13.34 -2.40
CA ALA A 97 -8.74 13.48 -0.95
C ALA A 97 -9.71 14.63 -0.59
N LYS A 98 -10.16 15.44 -1.57
CA LYS A 98 -11.14 16.52 -1.37
C LYS A 98 -12.20 16.56 -2.48
N LYS A 99 -13.39 16.05 -2.15
CA LYS A 99 -14.65 16.79 -2.21
C LYS A 99 -15.49 16.41 -1.01
#